data_AF-A0A5C4TAI5-F1
#
_entry.id   AF-A0A5C4TAI5-F1
#
_cell.length_a   1.000
_cell.length_b   1.000
_cell.length_c   1.000
_cell.angle_alpha   90.00
_cell.angle_beta   90.00
_cell.angle_gamma   90.00
#
_symmetry.space_group_name_H-M   'P 1'
#
loop_
_entity.id
_entity.type
_entity.pdbx_description
1 polymer ?
#
loop_
_entity_poly.entity_id
_entity_poly.type
_entity_poly.pdbx_seq_one_letter_code
_entity_poly.pdbx_strand_id
1 'polypeptide(L)'
;MPNRFCMKLIENYDIDGLVLDYMRNYLNQSIDRLTDLCRDVKRWLDEKGRKTGKTLELKVRIPAEQIVYYKAMKQCATERLVDGIIPSNHVSADPLPPVEHYQHICKGTGVKVYGCIDGWRWILGHHAKTGVLRMAHSPESIDRYIDHYTRLGVDGIFVYQGDQVTGNPYLFNLFR
;
A
#
# COMPACT_ATOMS: atom_id res chain seq x y z
N MET A 1 -21.70 5.37 11.89
CA MET A 1 -20.73 4.24 11.94
C MET A 1 -20.02 4.14 10.59
N PRO A 2 -18.77 4.64 10.47
CA PRO A 2 -18.01 4.70 9.21
C PRO A 2 -17.75 3.32 8.56
N ASN A 3 -17.72 2.24 9.35
CA ASN A 3 -17.27 0.92 8.87
C ASN A 3 -18.28 0.20 7.95
N ARG A 4 -19.52 0.70 7.80
CA ARG A 4 -20.54 0.08 6.91
C ARG A 4 -20.18 0.10 5.43
N PHE A 5 -19.31 1.01 5.00
CA PHE A 5 -18.93 1.11 3.58
C PHE A 5 -18.09 -0.10 3.13
N CYS A 6 -17.07 -0.48 3.91
CA CYS A 6 -16.24 -1.65 3.59
C CYS A 6 -17.08 -2.92 3.52
N MET A 7 -17.96 -3.14 4.51
CA MET A 7 -18.88 -4.28 4.51
C MET A 7 -19.74 -4.33 3.23
N LYS A 8 -20.31 -3.21 2.79
CA LYS A 8 -21.08 -3.16 1.54
C LYS A 8 -20.23 -3.50 0.31
N LEU A 9 -18.99 -3.03 0.23
CA LEU A 9 -18.09 -3.40 -0.87
C LEU A 9 -17.80 -4.91 -0.86
N ILE A 10 -17.50 -5.46 0.31
CA ILE A 10 -17.25 -6.89 0.48
C ILE A 10 -18.48 -7.68 0.06
N GLU A 11 -19.68 -7.34 0.51
CA GLU A 11 -20.88 -8.13 0.23
C GLU A 11 -21.33 -8.07 -1.24
N ASN A 12 -21.22 -6.91 -1.89
CA ASN A 12 -21.90 -6.68 -3.18
C ASN A 12 -21.04 -6.89 -4.43
N TYR A 13 -19.71 -6.97 -4.30
CA TYR A 13 -18.81 -7.10 -5.45
C TYR A 13 -18.07 -8.43 -5.41
N ASP A 14 -17.86 -9.10 -6.55
CA ASP A 14 -16.92 -10.22 -6.58
C ASP A 14 -15.48 -9.67 -6.54
N ILE A 15 -14.77 -9.94 -5.45
CA ILE A 15 -13.44 -9.38 -5.17
C ILE A 15 -12.54 -10.47 -4.61
N ASP A 16 -11.25 -10.37 -4.91
CA ASP A 16 -10.20 -11.24 -4.36
C ASP A 16 -9.59 -10.66 -3.07
N GLY A 17 -9.97 -9.43 -2.69
CA GLY A 17 -9.46 -8.77 -1.50
C GLY A 17 -9.74 -7.29 -1.47
N LEU A 18 -9.19 -6.61 -0.46
CA LEU A 18 -9.26 -5.17 -0.28
C LEU A 18 -7.90 -4.58 0.07
N VAL A 19 -7.69 -3.32 -0.32
CA VAL A 19 -6.57 -2.50 0.12
C VAL A 19 -7.11 -1.30 0.89
N LEU A 20 -6.73 -1.15 2.16
CA LEU A 20 -6.99 0.08 2.91
C LEU A 20 -5.87 1.09 2.64
N ASP A 21 -6.16 2.14 1.86
CA ASP A 21 -5.18 3.19 1.53
C ASP A 21 -5.23 4.34 2.54
N TYR A 22 -4.48 4.21 3.64
CA TYR A 22 -4.35 5.27 4.65
C TYR A 22 -3.56 6.48 4.15
N MET A 23 -2.87 6.39 3.01
CA MET A 23 -2.12 7.52 2.46
C MET A 23 -2.99 8.68 2.00
N ARG A 24 -4.30 8.48 1.81
CA ARG A 24 -5.25 9.56 1.48
C ARG A 24 -5.78 10.32 2.68
N ASN A 25 -5.72 9.73 3.87
CA ASN A 25 -6.12 10.41 5.10
C ASN A 25 -5.37 9.80 6.28
N TYR A 26 -4.13 10.24 6.43
CA TYR A 26 -3.19 9.60 7.34
C TYR A 26 -3.07 10.28 8.71
N LEU A 27 -3.57 11.51 8.82
CA LEU A 27 -3.43 12.34 10.01
C LEU A 27 -4.39 11.90 11.11
N ASN A 28 -4.02 12.17 12.36
CA ASN A 28 -4.86 11.99 13.55
C ASN A 28 -5.40 10.56 13.75
N GLN A 29 -4.66 9.55 13.30
CA GLN A 29 -4.96 8.15 13.57
C GLN A 29 -4.42 7.72 14.95
N SER A 30 -5.08 6.74 15.56
CA SER A 30 -4.58 6.04 16.74
C SER A 30 -4.32 4.58 16.41
N ILE A 31 -3.43 3.95 17.18
CA ILE A 31 -3.09 2.52 17.02
C ILE A 31 -4.36 1.67 17.09
N ASP A 32 -5.18 1.87 18.13
CA ASP A 32 -6.41 1.10 18.34
C ASP A 32 -7.38 1.23 17.16
N ARG A 33 -7.60 2.45 16.66
CA ARG A 33 -8.52 2.67 15.52
C ARG A 33 -8.06 1.97 14.25
N LEU A 34 -6.75 2.02 13.98
CA LEU A 34 -6.16 1.34 12.82
C LEU A 34 -6.32 -0.18 12.94
N THR A 35 -5.95 -0.73 14.09
CA THR A 35 -6.02 -2.17 14.35
C THR A 35 -7.46 -2.69 14.37
N ASP A 36 -8.38 -1.96 15.02
CA ASP A 36 -9.80 -2.34 15.10
C ASP A 36 -10.46 -2.36 13.72
N LEU A 37 -10.16 -1.38 12.87
CA LEU A 37 -10.67 -1.38 11.50
C LEU A 37 -10.10 -2.57 10.70
N CYS A 38 -8.80 -2.87 10.81
CA CYS A 38 -8.21 -4.03 10.16
C CYS A 38 -8.89 -5.33 10.64
N ARG A 39 -9.14 -5.47 11.95
CA ARG A 39 -9.81 -6.63 12.53
C ARG A 39 -11.23 -6.80 12.01
N ASP A 40 -12.02 -5.72 11.99
CA ASP A 40 -13.39 -5.73 11.47
C ASP A 40 -13.43 -6.14 10.00
N VAL A 41 -12.57 -5.54 9.17
CA VAL A 41 -12.51 -5.81 7.74
C VAL A 41 -12.04 -7.25 7.47
N LYS A 42 -11.00 -7.72 8.16
CA LYS A 42 -10.52 -9.10 8.02
C LYS A 42 -11.61 -10.11 8.37
N ARG A 43 -12.34 -9.89 9.48
CA ARG A 43 -13.47 -10.74 9.85
C ARG A 43 -14.52 -10.82 8.74
N TRP A 44 -14.89 -9.71 8.12
CA TRP A 44 -15.86 -9.71 7.02
C TRP A 44 -15.35 -10.39 5.74
N LEU A 45 -14.07 -10.21 5.41
CA LEU A 45 -13.43 -10.91 4.29
C LEU A 45 -13.40 -12.43 4.53
N ASP A 46 -13.06 -12.87 5.74
CA ASP A 46 -13.05 -14.28 6.11
C ASP A 46 -14.47 -14.89 6.12
N GLU A 47 -15.47 -14.14 6.57
CA GLU A 47 -16.89 -14.52 6.47
C GLU A 47 -17.34 -14.71 5.03
N LYS A 48 -16.99 -13.77 4.14
CA LYS A 48 -17.30 -13.90 2.71
C LYS A 48 -16.51 -15.03 2.06
N GLY A 49 -15.24 -15.18 2.40
CA GLY A 49 -14.39 -16.24 1.89
C GLY A 49 -14.96 -17.62 2.20
N ARG A 50 -15.42 -17.84 3.44
CA ARG A 50 -16.14 -19.06 3.83
C ARG A 50 -17.40 -19.32 3.01
N LYS A 51 -18.17 -18.28 2.66
CA LYS A 51 -19.39 -18.42 1.84
C LYS A 51 -19.11 -18.71 0.37
N THR A 52 -17.98 -18.20 -0.15
CA THR A 52 -17.64 -18.25 -1.58
C THR A 52 -16.60 -19.30 -1.93
N GLY A 53 -15.94 -19.91 -0.94
CA GLY A 53 -14.82 -20.83 -1.14
C GLY A 53 -13.52 -20.14 -1.59
N LYS A 54 -13.47 -18.81 -1.57
CA LYS A 54 -12.29 -18.00 -1.94
C LYS A 54 -11.52 -17.57 -0.69
N THR A 55 -10.19 -17.44 -0.82
CA THR A 55 -9.37 -16.73 0.18
C THR A 55 -9.29 -15.27 -0.21
N LEU A 56 -9.87 -14.38 0.58
CA LEU A 56 -9.85 -12.93 0.32
C LEU A 56 -8.76 -12.26 1.15
N GLU A 57 -7.86 -11.53 0.50
CA GLU A 57 -6.73 -10.87 1.16
C GLU A 57 -7.07 -9.45 1.63
N LEU A 58 -6.57 -9.04 2.80
CA LEU A 58 -6.56 -7.67 3.26
C LEU A 58 -5.14 -7.10 3.21
N LYS A 59 -4.93 -6.07 2.39
CA LYS A 59 -3.67 -5.33 2.36
C LYS A 59 -3.87 -3.91 2.86
N VAL A 60 -2.79 -3.27 3.31
CA VAL A 60 -2.83 -1.91 3.83
C VAL A 60 -1.69 -1.09 3.26
N ARG A 61 -2.01 0.10 2.76
CA ARG A 61 -1.03 1.09 2.31
C ARG A 61 -0.93 2.20 3.33
N ILE A 62 0.28 2.47 3.80
CA ILE A 62 0.52 3.30 5.00
C ILE A 62 1.71 4.26 4.81
N PRO A 63 1.75 5.37 5.57
CA PRO A 63 2.90 6.25 5.55
C PRO A 63 4.09 5.57 6.23
N ALA A 64 5.16 5.35 5.46
CA ALA A 64 6.30 4.55 5.91
C ALA A 64 6.95 5.11 7.18
N GLU A 65 7.02 6.44 7.31
CA GLU A 65 7.79 7.13 8.34
C GLU A 65 7.00 7.47 9.63
N GLN A 66 5.74 7.04 9.74
CA GLN A 66 4.92 7.40 10.90
C GLN A 66 4.86 6.28 11.94
N ILE A 67 5.38 6.57 13.13
CA ILE A 67 5.50 5.60 14.24
C ILE A 67 4.16 4.99 14.67
N VAL A 68 3.05 5.73 14.56
CA VAL A 68 1.70 5.23 14.89
C VAL A 68 1.33 4.06 13.98
N TYR A 69 1.62 4.18 12.67
CA TYR A 69 1.35 3.11 11.71
C TYR A 69 2.29 1.94 11.90
N TYR A 70 3.58 2.18 12.15
CA TYR A 70 4.51 1.09 12.48
C TYR A 70 4.03 0.25 13.67
N LYS A 71 3.59 0.89 14.76
CA LYS A 71 3.07 0.20 15.95
C LYS A 71 1.78 -0.56 15.65
N ALA A 72 0.84 0.05 14.94
CA ALA A 72 -0.41 -0.61 14.54
C ALA A 72 -0.15 -1.81 13.63
N MET A 73 0.76 -1.68 12.67
CA MET A 73 1.11 -2.74 11.74
C MET A 73 1.85 -3.89 12.41
N LYS A 74 2.69 -3.61 13.42
CA LYS A 74 3.30 -4.66 14.24
C LYS A 74 2.24 -5.51 14.93
N GLN A 75 1.21 -4.87 15.49
CA GLN A 75 0.10 -5.57 16.10
C GLN A 75 -0.71 -6.36 15.05
N CYS A 76 -1.08 -5.72 13.94
CA CYS A 76 -1.82 -6.37 12.85
C CYS A 76 -1.07 -7.57 12.26
N ALA A 77 0.25 -7.48 12.10
CA ALA A 77 1.07 -8.60 11.63
C ALA A 77 1.13 -9.75 12.65
N THR A 78 1.24 -9.43 13.93
CA THR A 78 1.29 -10.44 15.01
C THR A 78 -0.05 -11.18 15.14
N GLU A 79 -1.16 -10.44 15.07
CA GLU A 79 -2.53 -10.97 15.12
C GLU A 79 -3.02 -11.51 13.77
N ARG A 80 -2.21 -11.44 12.70
CA ARG A 80 -2.56 -11.81 11.31
C ARG A 80 -3.85 -11.15 10.80
N LEU A 81 -4.04 -9.87 11.14
CA LEU A 81 -5.19 -9.07 10.72
C LEU A 81 -5.06 -8.56 9.28
N VAL A 82 -3.86 -8.61 8.71
CA VAL A 82 -3.58 -8.20 7.32
C VAL A 82 -2.72 -9.25 6.66
N ASP A 83 -2.86 -9.41 5.35
CA ASP A 83 -2.10 -10.34 4.52
C ASP A 83 -0.93 -9.61 3.80
N GLY A 84 -0.95 -8.28 3.76
CA GLY A 84 0.14 -7.49 3.18
C GLY A 84 0.22 -6.03 3.62
N ILE A 85 1.44 -5.51 3.71
CA ILE A 85 1.74 -4.11 4.06
C ILE A 85 2.48 -3.44 2.91
N ILE A 86 2.07 -2.22 2.57
CA ILE A 86 2.64 -1.40 1.50
C ILE A 86 3.10 -0.07 2.12
N PRO A 87 4.33 0.01 2.65
CA PRO A 87 4.92 1.27 3.09
C PRO A 87 5.05 2.22 1.90
N SER A 88 4.66 3.49 2.08
CA SER A 88 4.57 4.46 0.98
C SER A 88 4.93 5.87 1.41
N ASN A 89 5.28 6.69 0.41
CA ASN A 89 5.46 8.14 0.53
C ASN A 89 4.21 8.88 0.04
N HIS A 90 4.04 10.13 0.50
CA HIS A 90 2.80 10.88 0.26
C HIS A 90 2.59 11.35 -1.17
N VAL A 91 3.65 11.64 -1.89
CA VAL A 91 3.55 12.18 -3.25
C VAL A 91 4.62 12.00 -4.36
N SER A 92 5.82 11.51 -4.00
CA SER A 92 6.88 11.16 -4.95
C SER A 92 7.54 9.84 -4.57
N ALA A 93 8.09 9.16 -5.57
CA ALA A 93 8.83 7.92 -5.41
C ALA A 93 10.23 8.16 -4.81
N ASP A 94 10.92 9.25 -5.16
CA ASP A 94 12.23 9.58 -4.58
C ASP A 94 12.06 10.43 -3.30
N PRO A 95 12.77 10.12 -2.21
CA PRO A 95 13.52 8.86 -1.97
C PRO A 95 12.57 7.67 -1.78
N LEU A 96 12.96 6.44 -2.16
CA LEU A 96 12.07 5.28 -2.03
C LEU A 96 11.60 5.04 -0.58
N PRO A 97 10.32 4.66 -0.37
CA PRO A 97 9.81 4.36 0.96
C PRO A 97 10.63 3.24 1.64
N PRO A 98 11.06 3.41 2.90
CA PRO A 98 11.76 2.37 3.64
C PRO A 98 10.81 1.22 3.99
N VAL A 99 11.28 -0.02 3.82
CA VAL A 99 10.48 -1.25 3.97
C VAL A 99 11.04 -2.22 5.00
N GLU A 100 12.32 -2.11 5.33
CA GLU A 100 13.09 -3.09 6.11
C GLU A 100 12.54 -3.24 7.53
N HIS A 101 12.10 -2.13 8.15
CA HIS A 101 11.46 -2.18 9.46
C HIS A 101 10.13 -2.96 9.42
N TYR A 102 9.40 -2.89 8.32
CA TYR A 102 8.17 -3.65 8.12
C TYR A 102 8.47 -5.12 7.83
N GLN A 103 9.49 -5.42 7.02
CA GLN A 103 9.97 -6.80 6.80
C GLN A 103 10.38 -7.45 8.12
N HIS A 104 11.04 -6.69 9.01
CA HIS A 104 11.44 -7.18 10.32
C HIS A 104 10.24 -7.62 11.19
N ILE A 105 9.20 -6.78 11.30
CA ILE A 105 8.02 -7.12 12.12
C ILE A 105 7.11 -8.19 11.48
N CYS A 106 7.22 -8.41 10.18
CA CYS A 106 6.47 -9.44 9.44
C CYS A 106 7.19 -10.80 9.39
N LYS A 107 8.44 -10.88 9.84
CA LYS A 107 9.22 -12.12 9.80
C LYS A 107 8.50 -13.23 10.59
N GLY A 108 8.15 -14.32 9.91
CA GLY A 108 7.51 -15.49 10.50
C GLY A 108 6.00 -15.36 10.73
N THR A 109 5.38 -14.22 10.39
CA THR A 109 3.91 -14.05 10.55
C THR A 109 3.12 -14.56 9.35
N GLY A 110 3.76 -14.61 8.18
CA GLY A 110 3.14 -14.89 6.88
C GLY A 110 2.60 -13.63 6.17
N VAL A 111 2.71 -12.46 6.82
CA VAL A 111 2.31 -11.18 6.22
C VAL A 111 3.37 -10.70 5.25
N LYS A 112 2.95 -10.35 4.03
CA LYS A 112 3.84 -9.89 2.96
C LYS A 112 4.16 -8.40 3.07
N VAL A 113 5.34 -7.98 2.63
CA VAL A 113 5.73 -6.58 2.53
C VAL A 113 6.05 -6.25 1.09
N TYR A 114 5.42 -5.20 0.57
CA TYR A 114 5.54 -4.78 -0.82
C TYR A 114 6.33 -3.46 -0.91
N GLY A 115 7.26 -3.38 -1.85
CA GLY A 115 7.86 -2.11 -2.25
C GLY A 115 6.84 -1.24 -2.96
N CYS A 116 6.87 0.07 -2.78
CA CYS A 116 5.94 0.99 -3.44
C CYS A 116 6.67 1.92 -4.40
N ILE A 117 6.22 1.95 -5.66
CA ILE A 117 6.65 2.93 -6.66
C ILE A 117 5.48 3.88 -6.89
N ASP A 118 5.65 5.16 -6.54
CA ASP A 118 4.67 6.21 -6.86
C ASP A 118 4.75 6.57 -8.35
N GLY A 119 3.65 7.03 -8.96
CA GLY A 119 3.59 7.39 -10.37
C GLY A 119 4.42 8.63 -10.73
N TRP A 120 4.78 9.44 -9.73
CA TRP A 120 5.64 10.60 -9.92
C TRP A 120 7.00 10.41 -9.24
N ARG A 121 8.06 10.84 -9.92
CA ARG A 121 9.42 10.74 -9.41
C ARG A 121 9.73 11.81 -8.37
N TRP A 122 9.40 13.07 -8.66
CA TRP A 122 9.68 14.24 -7.83
C TRP A 122 8.53 15.25 -7.87
N ILE A 123 8.40 16.02 -6.80
CA ILE A 123 7.71 17.33 -6.82
C ILE A 123 8.76 18.40 -7.12
N LEU A 124 8.55 19.18 -8.18
CA LEU A 124 9.44 20.28 -8.55
C LEU A 124 8.94 21.62 -7.99
N GLY A 125 7.66 21.73 -7.67
CA GLY A 125 7.09 22.92 -7.07
C GLY A 125 5.60 22.79 -6.84
N HIS A 126 5.06 23.66 -5.98
CA HIS A 126 3.63 23.75 -5.72
C HIS A 126 3.22 25.22 -5.65
N HIS A 127 2.13 25.57 -6.33
CA HIS A 127 1.54 26.89 -6.22
C HIS A 127 0.02 26.81 -6.28
N ALA A 128 -0.66 27.55 -5.40
CA ALA A 128 -2.11 27.41 -5.17
C ALA A 128 -2.97 27.60 -6.42
N LYS A 129 -2.51 28.40 -7.40
CA LYS A 129 -3.26 28.67 -8.65
C LYS A 129 -2.95 27.69 -9.78
N THR A 130 -1.77 27.06 -9.77
CA THR A 130 -1.26 26.26 -10.90
C THR A 130 -1.06 24.79 -10.56
N GLY A 131 -1.29 24.42 -9.30
CA GLY A 131 -1.17 23.05 -8.82
C GLY A 131 0.28 22.64 -8.51
N VAL A 132 0.52 21.34 -8.57
CA VAL A 132 1.83 20.73 -8.28
C VAL A 132 2.53 20.41 -9.60
N LEU A 133 3.72 20.95 -9.78
CA LEU A 133 4.61 20.54 -10.86
C LEU A 133 5.33 19.26 -10.45
N ARG A 134 5.21 18.21 -11.26
CA ARG A 134 5.76 16.88 -10.98
C ARG A 134 6.65 16.40 -12.10
N MET A 135 7.69 15.64 -11.75
CA MET A 135 8.59 15.00 -12.69
C MET A 135 8.14 13.56 -12.92
N ALA A 136 7.97 13.16 -14.19
CA ALA A 136 7.70 11.78 -14.57
C ALA A 136 8.95 10.90 -14.42
N HIS A 137 8.74 9.59 -14.43
CA HIS A 137 9.82 8.61 -14.44
C HIS A 137 10.49 8.47 -15.80
N SER A 138 11.79 8.17 -15.79
CA SER A 138 12.50 7.60 -16.93
C SER A 138 12.58 6.07 -16.80
N PRO A 139 12.83 5.31 -17.88
CA PRO A 139 13.03 3.86 -17.80
C PRO A 139 14.09 3.48 -16.76
N GLU A 140 15.23 4.16 -16.79
CA GLU A 140 16.37 3.88 -15.89
C GLU A 140 15.99 4.11 -14.42
N SER A 141 15.11 5.09 -14.14
CA SER A 141 14.64 5.32 -12.78
C SER A 141 13.77 4.17 -12.28
N ILE A 142 12.89 3.62 -13.11
CA ILE A 142 12.04 2.47 -12.75
C ILE A 142 12.90 1.22 -12.56
N ASP A 143 13.82 0.93 -13.49
CA ASP A 143 14.73 -0.22 -13.38
C ASP A 143 15.51 -0.18 -12.06
N ARG A 144 16.05 1.00 -11.72
CA ARG A 144 16.74 1.22 -10.45
C ARG A 144 15.86 0.96 -9.22
N TYR A 145 14.57 1.28 -9.29
CA TYR A 145 13.63 1.04 -8.19
C TYR A 145 13.25 -0.43 -8.05
N ILE A 146 13.00 -1.11 -9.17
CA ILE A 146 12.76 -2.55 -9.19
C ILE A 146 13.98 -3.26 -8.62
N ASP A 147 15.17 -2.96 -9.13
CA ASP A 147 16.44 -3.52 -8.66
C ASP A 147 16.66 -3.30 -7.16
N HIS A 148 16.33 -2.12 -6.65
CA HIS A 148 16.43 -1.82 -5.22
C HIS A 148 15.51 -2.73 -4.40
N TYR A 149 14.23 -2.82 -4.75
CA TYR A 149 13.26 -3.64 -4.04
C TYR A 149 13.53 -5.15 -4.19
N THR A 150 13.99 -5.58 -5.35
CA THR A 150 14.44 -6.97 -5.59
C THR A 150 15.62 -7.32 -4.68
N ARG A 151 16.61 -6.44 -4.53
CA ARG A 151 17.73 -6.65 -3.59
C ARG A 151 17.30 -6.70 -2.13
N LEU A 152 16.28 -5.92 -1.75
CA LEU A 152 15.70 -5.97 -0.41
C LEU A 152 14.83 -7.21 -0.18
N GLY A 153 14.47 -7.96 -1.22
CA GLY A 153 13.66 -9.17 -1.10
C GLY A 153 12.24 -8.89 -0.63
N VAL A 154 11.61 -7.81 -1.12
CA VAL A 154 10.18 -7.57 -0.89
C VAL A 154 9.34 -8.64 -1.61
N ASP A 155 8.14 -8.91 -1.10
CA ASP A 155 7.23 -9.94 -1.62
C ASP A 155 6.53 -9.52 -2.94
N GLY A 156 6.68 -8.27 -3.34
CA GLY A 156 6.18 -7.73 -4.59
C GLY A 156 6.31 -6.21 -4.67
N ILE A 157 5.89 -5.66 -5.81
CA ILE A 157 5.91 -4.21 -6.06
C ILE A 157 4.47 -3.72 -6.26
N PHE A 158 4.10 -2.71 -5.49
CA PHE A 158 2.86 -1.96 -5.66
C PHE A 158 3.15 -0.67 -6.43
N VAL A 159 2.49 -0.48 -7.57
CA VAL A 159 2.62 0.76 -8.36
C VAL A 159 1.41 1.65 -8.06
N TYR A 160 1.65 2.72 -7.30
CA TYR A 160 0.64 3.73 -7.04
C TYR A 160 0.58 4.73 -8.21
N GLN A 161 -0.62 5.19 -8.59
CA GLN A 161 -0.80 6.01 -9.80
C GLN A 161 -0.16 5.35 -11.03
N GLY A 162 -0.41 4.05 -11.20
CA GLY A 162 0.15 3.25 -12.29
C GLY A 162 -0.25 3.75 -13.68
N ASP A 163 -1.30 4.54 -13.81
CA ASP A 163 -1.66 5.26 -15.03
C ASP A 163 -0.58 6.26 -15.47
N GLN A 164 0.15 6.86 -14.53
CA GLN A 164 1.28 7.76 -14.83
C GLN A 164 2.52 7.02 -15.33
N VAL A 165 2.65 5.74 -14.96
CA VAL A 165 3.72 4.86 -15.46
C VAL A 165 3.31 4.25 -16.80
N THR A 166 2.12 3.67 -16.89
CA THR A 166 1.61 2.96 -18.08
C THR A 166 1.21 3.91 -19.21
N GLY A 167 0.79 5.13 -18.88
CA GLY A 167 0.49 6.19 -19.86
C GLY A 167 1.72 6.96 -20.34
N ASN A 168 2.91 6.74 -19.74
CA ASN A 168 4.14 7.39 -20.17
C ASN A 168 4.68 6.68 -21.42
N PRO A 169 4.80 7.39 -22.57
CA PRO A 169 5.15 6.74 -23.82
C PRO A 169 6.58 6.21 -23.89
N TYR A 170 7.42 6.55 -22.92
CA TYR A 170 8.77 6.06 -22.82
C TYR A 170 8.87 4.80 -21.96
N LEU A 171 7.77 4.37 -21.31
CA LEU A 171 7.74 3.28 -20.32
C LEU A 171 6.95 2.05 -20.78
N PHE A 172 6.49 2.00 -22.04
CA PHE A 172 5.61 0.94 -22.55
C PHE A 172 6.16 -0.49 -22.46
N ASN A 173 7.48 -0.66 -22.32
CA ASN A 173 8.12 -1.97 -22.27
C ASN A 173 8.34 -2.51 -20.85
N LEU A 174 7.94 -1.78 -19.80
CA LEU A 174 8.23 -2.15 -18.40
C LEU A 174 7.42 -3.33 -17.84
N PHE A 175 6.28 -3.66 -18.46
CA PHE A 175 5.37 -4.72 -17.96
C PHE A 175 5.05 -5.78 -19.03
N ARG A 176 5.93 -5.97 -20.01
CA ARG A 176 5.80 -7.04 -21.01
C ARG A 176 6.37 -8.36 -20.52
#